data_AF-A0A9X5CI60-F1
#
_entry.id   AF-A0A9X5CI60-F1
#
_cell.length_a   1.000
_cell.length_b   1.000
_cell.length_c   1.000
_cell.angle_alpha   90.00
_cell.angle_beta   90.00
_cell.angle_gamma   90.00
#
_symmetry.space_group_name_H-M   'P 1'
#
loop_
_entity.id
_entity.type
_entity.pdbx_description
1 polymer ?
#
loop_
_entity_poly.entity_id
_entity_poly.type
_entity_poly.pdbx_seq_one_letter_code
_entity_poly.pdbx_strand_id
1 'polypeptide(L)'
;MPYLTRTRQDPTATGFGTGLGVPGVAHPLLAPDEWNRLGRPGTPLHWVVLDVADGPGVQPDPHCLEAAGRLRNAGVRVLGHIDAAYGLRGFGEIISDAHRFHDWYQVDGFLLDRCPAGREDLPEVRRAVATLRVIHEDAHVVLGHGTHPYPGYAEHADQLVTFSGPWSDYRWSQVAEWTADHPPERFCHFVHGVPRPHLEEALRIARWQGAGTIYFTDHSDRGSGRAAPADPWQALPGYWDDIVSRVGTGVSE
;
A
#
# COMPACT_ATOMS: atom_id res chain seq x y z
N MET A 1 -4.39 -46.55 15.11
CA MET A 1 -3.63 -45.61 14.24
C MET A 1 -3.40 -46.33 12.91
N PRO A 2 -3.66 -45.71 11.75
CA PRO A 2 -3.25 -44.34 11.46
C PRO A 2 -4.38 -43.38 11.09
N TYR A 3 -4.12 -42.13 11.45
CA TYR A 3 -4.80 -40.92 11.00
C TYR A 3 -4.55 -40.72 9.51
N LEU A 4 -5.61 -40.41 8.75
CA LEU A 4 -5.47 -39.81 7.44
C LEU A 4 -5.31 -38.30 7.63
N THR A 5 -4.05 -37.87 7.67
CA THR A 5 -3.65 -36.47 7.58
C THR A 5 -4.10 -35.95 6.22
N ARG A 6 -5.04 -35.00 6.22
CA ARG A 6 -5.40 -34.21 5.03
C ARG A 6 -4.18 -33.38 4.66
N THR A 7 -3.49 -33.76 3.59
CA THR A 7 -2.42 -32.97 3.00
C THR A 7 -3.04 -31.64 2.56
N ARG A 8 -2.63 -30.54 3.20
CA ARG A 8 -2.87 -29.18 2.73
C ARG A 8 -2.23 -29.11 1.35
N GLN A 9 -3.02 -28.84 0.32
CA GLN A 9 -2.46 -28.45 -0.97
C GLN A 9 -1.82 -27.09 -0.76
N ASP A 10 -0.49 -27.03 -0.80
CA ASP A 10 0.23 -25.79 -1.07
C ASP A 10 -0.16 -25.33 -2.47
N PRO A 11 -0.75 -24.14 -2.64
CA PRO A 11 -0.88 -23.53 -3.95
C PRO A 11 0.48 -22.92 -4.31
N THR A 12 1.46 -23.76 -4.66
CA THR A 12 2.65 -23.25 -5.35
C THR A 12 2.34 -23.08 -6.83
N ALA A 13 2.61 -21.87 -7.30
CA ALA A 13 2.72 -21.44 -8.70
C ALA A 13 1.41 -21.31 -9.51
N THR A 14 0.70 -20.20 -9.29
CA THR A 14 -0.24 -19.62 -10.26
C THR A 14 0.13 -18.16 -10.50
N GLY A 15 0.71 -17.86 -11.67
CA GLY A 15 0.90 -16.53 -12.28
C GLY A 15 1.32 -15.35 -11.39
N PHE A 16 2.57 -14.91 -11.51
CA PHE A 16 3.05 -13.65 -10.90
C PHE A 16 2.36 -12.44 -11.54
N GLY A 17 1.20 -12.06 -10.99
CA GLY A 17 0.47 -10.86 -11.39
C GLY A 17 0.88 -9.68 -10.51
N THR A 18 1.11 -8.52 -11.14
CA THR A 18 1.09 -7.25 -10.40
C THR A 18 -0.28 -7.10 -9.72
N GLY A 19 -0.33 -6.49 -8.54
CA GLY A 19 -1.58 -6.12 -7.87
C GLY A 19 -1.64 -4.63 -7.53
N LEU A 20 -2.79 -4.20 -7.02
CA LEU A 20 -3.04 -2.81 -6.63
C LEU A 20 -2.85 -2.63 -5.12
N GLY A 21 -2.17 -1.56 -4.72
CA GLY A 21 -2.06 -1.13 -3.32
C GLY A 21 -2.46 0.33 -3.21
N VAL A 22 -3.64 0.61 -2.68
CA VAL A 22 -4.23 1.97 -2.72
C VAL A 22 -3.75 2.78 -1.51
N PRO A 23 -2.86 3.79 -1.71
CA PRO A 23 -2.14 4.46 -0.62
C PRO A 23 -3.01 5.42 0.21
N GLY A 24 -4.18 5.78 -0.30
CA GLY A 24 -5.17 6.60 0.38
C GLY A 24 -6.41 6.75 -0.50
N VAL A 25 -7.53 7.10 0.13
CA VAL A 25 -8.78 7.52 -0.50
C VAL A 25 -9.40 8.56 0.41
N ALA A 26 -10.08 9.56 -0.16
CA ALA A 26 -10.85 10.52 0.62
C ALA A 26 -11.81 9.82 1.59
N HIS A 27 -12.09 10.49 2.70
CA HIS A 27 -12.95 9.98 3.77
C HIS A 27 -14.24 9.35 3.21
N PRO A 28 -14.69 8.17 3.70
CA PRO A 28 -15.85 7.46 3.13
C PRO A 28 -17.14 8.28 3.07
N LEU A 29 -17.30 9.26 3.97
CA LEU A 29 -18.41 10.22 3.93
C LEU A 29 -18.39 11.11 2.67
N LEU A 30 -17.20 11.48 2.20
CA LEU A 30 -16.98 12.37 1.06
C LEU A 30 -16.89 11.59 -0.27
N ALA A 31 -16.39 10.36 -0.23
CA ALA A 31 -16.14 9.55 -1.43
C ALA A 31 -16.74 8.13 -1.34
N PRO A 32 -18.04 7.95 -1.01
CA PRO A 32 -18.63 6.62 -0.80
C PRO A 32 -18.53 5.72 -2.05
N ASP A 33 -18.61 6.31 -3.24
CA ASP A 33 -18.51 5.58 -4.50
C ASP A 33 -17.11 4.98 -4.73
N GLU A 34 -16.05 5.65 -4.29
CA GLU A 34 -14.67 5.16 -4.41
C GLU A 34 -14.46 3.93 -3.53
N TRP A 35 -14.91 3.99 -2.27
CA TRP A 35 -14.87 2.85 -1.35
C TRP A 35 -15.70 1.66 -1.86
N ASN A 36 -16.86 1.91 -2.47
CA ASN A 36 -17.67 0.85 -3.08
C ASN A 36 -16.97 0.22 -4.30
N ARG A 37 -16.20 0.98 -5.08
CA ARG A 37 -15.44 0.45 -6.23
C ARG A 37 -14.31 -0.47 -5.80
N LEU A 38 -13.64 -0.15 -4.69
CA LEU A 38 -12.56 -0.98 -4.15
C LEU A 38 -13.03 -2.38 -3.72
N GLY A 39 -14.27 -2.49 -3.23
CA GLY A 39 -14.87 -3.76 -2.81
C GLY A 39 -15.48 -4.60 -3.95
N ARG A 40 -15.32 -4.21 -5.22
CA ARG A 40 -15.92 -4.94 -6.34
C ARG A 40 -15.21 -6.29 -6.54
N PRO A 41 -15.96 -7.40 -6.73
CA PRO A 41 -15.37 -8.69 -7.06
C PRO A 41 -14.47 -8.62 -8.29
N GLY A 42 -13.32 -9.31 -8.23
CA GLY A 42 -12.35 -9.36 -9.33
C GLY A 42 -11.38 -8.17 -9.37
N THR A 43 -11.46 -7.21 -8.44
CA THR A 43 -10.45 -6.17 -8.29
C THR A 43 -9.17 -6.81 -7.72
N PRO A 44 -8.01 -6.73 -8.40
CA PRO A 44 -6.74 -7.34 -7.96
C PRO A 44 -6.07 -6.48 -6.86
N LEU A 45 -6.82 -6.20 -5.80
CA LEU A 45 -6.43 -5.31 -4.72
C LEU A 45 -5.69 -6.10 -3.64
N HIS A 46 -4.40 -5.84 -3.46
CA HIS A 46 -3.60 -6.41 -2.39
C HIS A 46 -3.97 -5.81 -1.04
N TRP A 47 -4.20 -4.49 -1.01
CA TRP A 47 -4.61 -3.75 0.18
C TRP A 47 -5.06 -2.34 -0.17
N VAL A 48 -5.77 -1.69 0.76
CA VAL A 48 -6.04 -0.25 0.76
C VAL A 48 -5.68 0.33 2.12
N VAL A 49 -5.21 1.58 2.13
CA VAL A 49 -4.92 2.32 3.36
C VAL A 49 -6.14 3.12 3.80
N LEU A 50 -6.48 2.97 5.08
CA LEU A 50 -7.43 3.80 5.80
C LEU A 50 -6.68 4.90 6.54
N ASP A 51 -6.97 6.14 6.16
CA ASP A 51 -6.59 7.33 6.89
C ASP A 51 -7.86 8.12 7.23
N VAL A 52 -8.07 8.39 8.52
CA VAL A 52 -9.26 9.09 9.02
C VAL A 52 -9.00 10.58 9.13
N ALA A 53 -7.83 10.97 9.64
CA ALA A 53 -7.43 12.34 9.90
C ALA A 53 -5.91 12.43 10.17
N ASP A 54 -5.09 12.10 9.16
CA ASP A 54 -3.64 11.94 9.28
C ASP A 54 -3.28 10.89 10.36
N GLY A 55 -4.05 9.80 10.41
CA GLY A 55 -4.03 8.76 11.44
C GLY A 55 -5.43 8.20 11.77
N PRO A 56 -5.62 7.57 12.95
CA PRO A 56 -6.88 6.88 13.30
C PRO A 56 -8.00 7.83 13.75
N GLY A 57 -7.70 9.11 13.91
CA GLY A 57 -8.58 10.11 14.50
C GLY A 57 -8.53 10.14 16.03
N VAL A 58 -9.34 11.03 16.61
CA VAL A 58 -9.45 11.21 18.08
C VAL A 58 -10.51 10.32 18.72
N GLN A 59 -11.44 9.79 17.92
CA GLN A 59 -12.49 8.86 18.31
C GLN A 59 -12.86 7.97 17.11
N PRO A 60 -13.52 6.81 17.31
CA PRO A 60 -13.96 5.96 16.21
C PRO A 60 -14.93 6.70 15.26
N ASP A 61 -14.64 6.67 13.95
CA ASP A 61 -15.53 7.21 12.92
C ASP A 61 -16.47 6.11 12.36
N PRO A 62 -17.80 6.28 12.43
CA PRO A 62 -18.76 5.27 11.97
C PRO A 62 -18.71 4.99 10.46
N HIS A 63 -18.36 5.98 9.63
CA HIS A 63 -18.25 5.79 8.18
C HIS A 63 -16.99 5.00 7.82
N CYS A 64 -15.88 5.25 8.50
CA CYS A 64 -14.65 4.48 8.36
C CYS A 64 -14.82 3.03 8.86
N LEU A 65 -15.52 2.84 9.98
CA LEU A 65 -15.88 1.52 10.50
C LEU A 65 -16.67 0.71 9.47
N GLU A 66 -17.70 1.32 8.90
CA GLU A 66 -18.55 0.68 7.89
C GLU A 66 -17.76 0.34 6.62
N ALA A 67 -16.95 1.28 6.11
CA ALA A 67 -16.15 1.09 4.91
C ALA A 67 -15.10 -0.03 5.10
N ALA A 68 -14.37 -0.02 6.20
CA ALA A 68 -13.39 -1.05 6.53
C ALA A 68 -14.04 -2.42 6.67
N GLY A 69 -15.19 -2.51 7.36
CA GLY A 69 -15.95 -3.75 7.50
C GLY A 69 -16.43 -4.32 6.17
N ARG A 70 -16.93 -3.47 5.25
CA ARG A 70 -17.34 -3.90 3.91
C ARG A 70 -16.18 -4.46 3.10
N LEU A 71 -15.02 -3.81 3.12
CA LEU A 71 -13.84 -4.27 2.40
C LEU A 71 -13.28 -5.59 2.95
N ARG A 72 -13.19 -5.73 4.27
CA ARG A 72 -12.82 -7.01 4.89
C ARG A 72 -13.76 -8.13 4.51
N ASN A 73 -15.08 -7.88 4.51
CA ASN A 73 -16.07 -8.85 4.08
C ASN A 73 -15.94 -9.23 2.59
N ALA A 74 -15.36 -8.34 1.77
CA ALA A 74 -15.02 -8.61 0.37
C ALA A 74 -13.66 -9.31 0.21
N GLY A 75 -12.96 -9.62 1.30
CA GLY A 75 -11.61 -10.23 1.30
C GLY A 75 -10.48 -9.26 0.99
N VAL A 76 -10.75 -7.95 1.01
CA VAL A 76 -9.75 -6.90 0.79
C VAL A 76 -9.09 -6.54 2.12
N ARG A 77 -7.76 -6.51 2.11
CA ARG A 77 -6.95 -6.10 3.26
C ARG A 77 -7.01 -4.60 3.49
N VAL A 78 -7.29 -4.16 4.72
CA VAL A 78 -7.28 -2.74 5.11
C VAL A 78 -6.08 -2.47 6.01
N LEU A 79 -5.24 -1.49 5.66
CA LEU A 79 -4.08 -1.06 6.43
C LEU A 79 -4.37 0.27 7.13
N GLY A 80 -3.97 0.42 8.39
CA GLY A 80 -3.98 1.74 9.06
C GLY A 80 -2.81 2.61 8.59
N HIS A 81 -3.07 3.88 8.27
CA HIS A 81 -2.01 4.86 7.98
C HIS A 81 -1.33 5.31 9.27
N ILE A 82 -0.02 5.09 9.39
CA ILE A 82 0.79 5.62 10.48
C ILE A 82 1.93 6.43 9.90
N ASP A 83 1.93 7.73 10.15
CA ASP A 83 3.03 8.59 9.76
C ASP A 83 4.23 8.40 10.70
N ALA A 84 5.42 8.09 10.19
CA ALA A 84 6.66 8.01 10.97
C ALA A 84 7.45 9.33 11.02
N ALA A 85 7.04 10.34 10.24
CA ALA A 85 7.68 11.64 10.11
C ALA A 85 9.20 11.54 9.90
N TYR A 86 9.66 10.61 9.05
CA TYR A 86 11.07 10.33 8.77
C TYR A 86 11.89 9.99 10.02
N GLY A 87 11.28 9.33 11.00
CA GLY A 87 11.91 8.95 12.27
C GLY A 87 11.78 10.01 13.37
N LEU A 88 11.16 11.17 13.09
CA LEU A 88 10.97 12.23 14.08
C LEU A 88 9.78 11.96 15.00
N ARG A 89 8.86 11.06 14.63
CA ARG A 89 7.70 10.72 15.45
C ARG A 89 8.08 9.71 16.53
N GLY A 90 7.59 9.90 17.75
CA GLY A 90 7.94 9.03 18.87
C GLY A 90 7.36 7.62 18.72
N PHE A 91 8.15 6.61 19.08
CA PHE A 91 7.72 5.20 19.11
C PHE A 91 6.38 4.99 19.84
N GLY A 92 6.17 5.63 20.99
CA GLY A 92 4.92 5.51 21.76
C GLY A 92 3.70 6.05 21.01
N GLU A 93 3.88 7.07 20.17
CA GLU A 93 2.80 7.65 19.37
C GLU A 93 2.42 6.71 18.21
N ILE A 94 3.42 6.16 17.51
CA ILE A 94 3.24 5.15 16.46
C ILE A 94 2.43 3.96 16.99
N ILE A 95 2.81 3.44 18.16
CA ILE A 95 2.13 2.29 18.78
C ILE A 95 0.73 2.65 19.30
N SER A 96 0.54 3.87 19.80
CA SER A 96 -0.79 4.34 20.21
C SER A 96 -1.76 4.41 19.03
N ASP A 97 -1.30 4.88 17.87
CA ASP A 97 -2.11 4.92 16.65
C ASP A 97 -2.40 3.51 16.14
N ALA A 98 -1.41 2.62 16.16
CA ALA A 98 -1.59 1.22 15.77
C ALA A 98 -2.68 0.52 16.60
N HIS A 99 -2.67 0.72 17.93
CA HIS A 99 -3.74 0.22 18.80
C HIS A 99 -5.11 0.78 18.43
N ARG A 100 -5.23 2.09 18.20
CA ARG A 100 -6.51 2.69 17.79
C ARG A 100 -7.01 2.14 16.46
N PHE A 101 -6.13 1.98 15.47
CA PHE A 101 -6.52 1.37 14.20
C PHE A 101 -7.01 -0.07 14.37
N HIS A 102 -6.30 -0.86 15.18
CA HIS A 102 -6.67 -2.24 15.46
C HIS A 102 -8.00 -2.33 16.23
N ASP A 103 -8.11 -1.60 17.34
CA ASP A 103 -9.25 -1.67 18.27
C ASP A 103 -10.53 -1.10 17.66
N TRP A 104 -10.40 0.00 16.91
CA TRP A 104 -11.56 0.67 16.33
C TRP A 104 -11.90 0.05 14.98
N TYR A 105 -10.97 0.09 14.03
CA TYR A 105 -11.27 -0.22 12.64
C TYR A 105 -10.96 -1.67 12.27
N GLN A 106 -10.38 -2.47 13.16
CA GLN A 106 -9.98 -3.87 12.89
C GLN A 106 -9.17 -3.98 11.61
N VAL A 107 -8.16 -3.12 11.46
CA VAL A 107 -7.23 -3.17 10.32
C VAL A 107 -6.44 -4.48 10.34
N ASP A 108 -6.09 -4.96 9.15
CA ASP A 108 -5.34 -6.20 8.92
C ASP A 108 -3.81 -5.96 8.89
N GLY A 109 -3.39 -4.71 9.09
CA GLY A 109 -1.99 -4.30 8.99
C GLY A 109 -1.81 -2.79 8.99
N PHE A 110 -0.61 -2.34 8.62
CA PHE A 110 -0.21 -0.94 8.74
C PHE A 110 0.66 -0.50 7.55
N LEU A 111 0.42 0.72 7.06
CA LEU A 111 1.39 1.46 6.26
C LEU A 111 2.13 2.41 7.20
N LEU A 112 3.42 2.21 7.38
CA LEU A 112 4.29 3.17 8.06
C LEU A 112 4.79 4.18 7.02
N ASP A 113 4.05 5.26 6.82
CA ASP A 113 4.34 6.29 5.83
C ASP A 113 5.47 7.23 6.28
N ARG A 114 6.13 7.87 5.31
CA ARG A 114 7.33 8.70 5.53
C ARG A 114 8.36 7.97 6.41
N CYS A 115 8.56 6.69 6.15
CA CYS A 115 9.50 5.85 6.91
C CYS A 115 10.94 6.25 6.57
N PRO A 116 11.83 6.43 7.57
CA PRO A 116 13.24 6.72 7.28
C PRO A 116 13.87 5.59 6.46
N ALA A 117 14.76 5.95 5.54
CA ALA A 117 15.38 5.03 4.58
C ALA A 117 16.86 4.71 4.91
N GLY A 118 17.43 5.43 5.88
CA GLY A 118 18.83 5.33 6.31
C GLY A 118 19.13 4.04 7.07
N ARG A 119 20.41 3.66 7.10
CA ARG A 119 20.87 2.46 7.81
C ARG A 119 20.81 2.64 9.33
N GLU A 120 21.01 3.87 9.77
CA GLU A 120 21.03 4.33 11.15
C GLU A 120 19.67 4.16 11.85
N ASP A 121 18.57 4.32 11.12
CA ASP A 121 17.21 4.23 11.66
C ASP A 121 16.67 2.79 11.67
N LEU A 122 17.34 1.86 10.98
CA LEU A 122 16.90 0.47 10.83
C LEU A 122 16.58 -0.22 12.17
N PRO A 123 17.39 -0.08 13.24
CA PRO A 123 17.07 -0.71 14.52
C PRO A 123 15.75 -0.23 15.12
N GLU A 124 15.42 1.05 14.98
CA GLU A 124 14.19 1.65 15.51
C GLU A 124 12.97 1.24 14.68
N VAL A 125 13.07 1.29 13.35
CA VAL A 125 12.00 0.81 12.46
C VAL A 125 11.75 -0.68 12.68
N ARG A 126 12.80 -1.50 12.77
CA ARG A 126 12.67 -2.93 13.09
C ARG A 126 11.92 -3.17 14.41
N ARG A 127 12.22 -2.36 15.44
CA ARG A 127 11.52 -2.43 16.72
C ARG A 127 10.05 -2.05 16.58
N ALA A 128 9.74 -1.01 15.80
CA ALA A 128 8.36 -0.61 15.50
C ALA A 128 7.61 -1.75 14.82
N VAL A 129 8.14 -2.30 13.72
CA VAL A 129 7.49 -3.40 12.98
C VAL A 129 7.29 -4.65 13.85
N ALA A 130 8.28 -5.04 14.65
CA ALA A 130 8.13 -6.14 15.58
C ALA A 130 6.99 -5.90 16.59
N THR A 131 6.82 -4.66 17.04
CA THR A 131 5.75 -4.31 17.99
C THR A 131 4.38 -4.25 17.31
N LEU A 132 4.29 -3.77 16.07
CA LEU A 132 3.06 -3.84 15.28
C LEU A 132 2.57 -5.28 15.12
N ARG A 133 3.50 -6.23 14.93
CA ARG A 133 3.19 -7.67 14.87
C ARG A 133 2.84 -8.29 16.23
N VAL A 134 3.17 -7.65 17.35
CA VAL A 134 2.65 -8.04 18.67
C VAL A 134 1.21 -7.57 18.87
N ILE A 135 0.84 -6.40 18.30
CA ILE A 135 -0.53 -5.88 18.34
C ILE A 135 -1.45 -6.76 17.49
N HIS A 136 -1.00 -7.14 16.30
CA HIS A 136 -1.72 -8.04 15.40
C HIS A 136 -0.74 -9.05 14.80
N GLU A 137 -0.87 -10.32 15.18
CA GLU A 137 0.08 -11.40 14.85
C GLU A 137 0.34 -11.52 13.33
N ASP A 138 -0.72 -11.49 12.53
CA ASP A 138 -0.66 -11.59 11.06
C ASP A 138 -0.63 -10.22 10.35
N ALA A 139 -0.17 -9.15 11.02
CA ALA A 139 -0.19 -7.80 10.45
C ALA A 139 0.66 -7.73 9.17
N HIS A 140 0.03 -7.30 8.07
CA HIS A 140 0.74 -6.94 6.85
C HIS A 140 1.34 -5.54 7.01
N VAL A 141 2.66 -5.43 6.99
CA VAL A 141 3.36 -4.17 7.21
C VAL A 141 4.02 -3.69 5.93
N VAL A 142 3.65 -2.47 5.52
CA VAL A 142 4.24 -1.77 4.38
C VAL A 142 5.07 -0.59 4.89
N LEU A 143 6.33 -0.49 4.46
CA LEU A 143 7.17 0.68 4.77
C LEU A 143 7.13 1.68 3.62
N GLY A 144 6.52 2.84 3.88
CA GLY A 144 6.39 3.96 2.97
C GLY A 144 7.66 4.79 2.88
N HIS A 145 8.74 4.24 2.31
CA HIS A 145 9.99 5.00 2.12
C HIS A 145 9.90 6.03 0.98
N GLY A 146 9.20 5.68 -0.10
CA GLY A 146 9.08 6.50 -1.31
C GLY A 146 10.34 6.51 -2.20
N THR A 147 11.41 5.85 -1.78
CA THR A 147 12.69 5.71 -2.46
C THR A 147 13.32 4.37 -2.08
N HIS A 148 14.37 3.94 -2.78
CA HIS A 148 15.12 2.73 -2.43
C HIS A 148 15.83 2.91 -1.08
N PRO A 149 15.45 2.15 -0.03
CA PRO A 149 16.08 2.27 1.29
C PRO A 149 17.36 1.45 1.39
N TYR A 150 18.01 1.50 2.55
CA TYR A 150 19.06 0.54 2.89
C TYR A 150 18.53 -0.92 2.76
N PRO A 151 19.22 -1.86 2.08
CA PRO A 151 18.64 -3.17 1.75
C PRO A 151 18.13 -3.99 2.94
N GLY A 152 18.69 -3.78 4.14
CA GLY A 152 18.27 -4.50 5.36
C GLY A 152 16.80 -4.29 5.74
N TYR A 153 16.12 -3.26 5.25
CA TYR A 153 14.67 -3.07 5.47
C TYR A 153 13.83 -4.19 4.85
N ALA A 154 14.30 -4.83 3.77
CA ALA A 154 13.56 -5.88 3.07
C ALA A 154 13.35 -7.14 3.92
N GLU A 155 14.13 -7.34 4.97
CA GLU A 155 13.98 -8.49 5.88
C GLU A 155 12.91 -8.28 6.96
N HIS A 156 12.41 -7.04 7.12
CA HIS A 156 11.62 -6.67 8.30
C HIS A 156 10.16 -6.34 7.98
N ALA A 157 9.82 -6.08 6.74
CA ALA A 157 8.47 -5.76 6.30
C ALA A 157 7.98 -6.71 5.21
N ASP A 158 6.66 -6.70 5.00
CA ASP A 158 6.03 -7.48 3.94
C ASP A 158 6.24 -6.79 2.59
N GLN A 159 6.19 -5.45 2.56
CA GLN A 159 6.48 -4.66 1.37
C GLN A 159 7.19 -3.33 1.67
N LEU A 160 7.93 -2.85 0.68
CA LEU A 160 8.63 -1.57 0.68
C LEU A 160 8.10 -0.71 -0.47
N VAL A 161 7.69 0.51 -0.17
CA VAL A 161 7.39 1.53 -1.19
C VAL A 161 8.72 2.10 -1.68
N THR A 162 9.24 1.57 -2.78
CA THR A 162 10.55 1.94 -3.35
C THR A 162 10.50 3.11 -4.32
N PHE A 163 9.29 3.55 -4.69
CA PHE A 163 9.07 4.77 -5.45
C PHE A 163 7.74 5.41 -5.04
N SER A 164 7.77 6.70 -4.73
CA SER A 164 6.57 7.54 -4.59
C SER A 164 6.85 8.91 -5.19
N GLY A 165 6.11 9.29 -6.25
CA GLY A 165 6.34 10.59 -6.89
C GLY A 165 5.69 10.76 -8.26
N PRO A 166 6.04 11.84 -8.98
CA PRO A 166 5.40 12.17 -10.25
C PRO A 166 5.88 11.29 -11.40
N TRP A 167 5.00 11.09 -12.38
CA TRP A 167 5.30 10.43 -13.66
C TRP A 167 6.55 11.00 -14.36
N SER A 168 6.79 12.31 -14.24
CA SER A 168 7.96 12.98 -14.84
C SER A 168 9.28 12.38 -14.41
N ASP A 169 9.33 11.90 -13.18
CA ASP A 169 10.52 11.35 -12.53
C ASP A 169 10.50 9.83 -12.66
N TYR A 170 9.32 9.21 -12.53
CA TYR A 170 9.13 7.77 -12.66
C TYR A 170 9.58 7.24 -14.03
N ARG A 171 9.28 7.94 -15.12
CA ARG A 171 9.67 7.52 -16.48
C ARG A 171 11.18 7.42 -16.70
N TRP A 172 11.98 8.04 -15.83
CA TRP A 172 13.44 8.05 -15.86
C TRP A 172 14.07 7.35 -14.65
N SER A 173 13.26 6.73 -13.80
CA SER A 173 13.75 6.06 -12.60
C SER A 173 14.53 4.79 -12.93
N GLN A 174 15.40 4.39 -12.02
CA GLN A 174 16.23 3.21 -12.14
C GLN A 174 15.91 2.21 -11.03
N VAL A 175 16.06 0.93 -11.35
CA VAL A 175 16.02 -0.15 -10.36
C VAL A 175 17.32 -0.14 -9.54
N ALA A 176 17.24 -0.41 -8.24
CA ALA A 176 18.43 -0.61 -7.43
C ALA A 176 18.88 -2.06 -7.54
N GLU A 177 20.18 -2.31 -7.73
CA GLU A 177 20.71 -3.66 -8.02
C GLU A 177 20.30 -4.72 -6.97
N TRP A 178 20.27 -4.34 -5.69
CA TRP A 178 19.93 -5.23 -4.58
C TRP A 178 18.48 -5.76 -4.65
N THR A 179 17.56 -5.08 -5.35
CA THR A 179 16.17 -5.56 -5.45
C THR A 179 16.06 -6.82 -6.30
N ALA A 180 17.07 -7.13 -7.12
CA ALA A 180 17.11 -8.36 -7.93
C ALA A 180 17.22 -9.63 -7.07
N ASP A 181 17.69 -9.53 -5.83
CA ASP A 181 17.79 -10.65 -4.89
C ASP A 181 16.47 -10.94 -4.15
N HIS A 182 15.40 -10.21 -4.47
CA HIS A 182 14.12 -10.28 -3.80
C HIS A 182 12.95 -10.49 -4.77
N PRO A 183 11.89 -11.20 -4.34
CA PRO A 183 10.70 -11.39 -5.15
C PRO A 183 9.97 -10.04 -5.38
N PRO A 184 9.40 -9.80 -6.58
CA PRO A 184 8.73 -8.54 -6.92
C PRO A 184 7.62 -8.11 -5.96
N GLU A 185 6.96 -9.07 -5.32
CA GLU A 185 5.87 -8.84 -4.38
C GLU A 185 6.29 -8.00 -3.17
N ARG A 186 7.60 -7.91 -2.89
CA ARG A 186 8.15 -7.05 -1.83
C ARG A 186 8.17 -5.58 -2.19
N PHE A 187 7.97 -5.20 -3.45
CA PHE A 187 8.17 -3.83 -3.91
C PHE A 187 6.88 -3.19 -4.40
N CYS A 188 6.69 -1.94 -3.98
CA CYS A 188 5.51 -1.15 -4.26
C CYS A 188 5.88 0.20 -4.86
N HIS A 189 5.19 0.61 -5.93
CA HIS A 189 5.37 1.92 -6.56
C HIS A 189 4.07 2.74 -6.56
N PHE A 190 4.14 3.98 -6.07
CA PHE A 190 3.08 4.97 -6.18
C PHE A 190 3.48 6.06 -7.16
N VAL A 191 2.68 6.25 -8.20
CA VAL A 191 3.01 7.23 -9.25
C VAL A 191 1.80 8.09 -9.54
N HIS A 192 1.96 9.40 -9.37
CA HIS A 192 0.91 10.38 -9.65
C HIS A 192 1.22 11.16 -10.94
N GLY A 193 0.19 11.80 -11.50
CA GLY A 193 0.27 12.54 -12.75
C GLY A 193 0.56 11.67 -13.96
N VAL A 194 0.18 10.39 -13.95
CA VAL A 194 0.32 9.45 -15.08
C VAL A 194 -0.87 9.65 -16.02
N PRO A 195 -0.68 10.25 -17.22
CA PRO A 195 -1.78 10.41 -18.16
C PRO A 195 -2.22 9.05 -18.70
N ARG A 196 -3.52 8.86 -18.97
CA ARG A 196 -4.07 7.59 -19.49
C ARG A 196 -3.25 6.97 -20.65
N PRO A 197 -2.77 7.73 -21.66
CA PRO A 197 -1.95 7.16 -22.74
C PRO A 197 -0.63 6.53 -22.30
N HIS A 198 -0.09 6.91 -21.14
CA HIS A 198 1.17 6.40 -20.59
C HIS A 198 0.97 5.25 -19.58
N LEU A 199 -0.26 4.81 -19.33
CA LEU A 199 -0.54 3.74 -18.36
C LEU A 199 0.22 2.44 -18.69
N GLU A 200 0.27 2.06 -19.97
CA GLU A 200 0.99 0.86 -20.41
C GLU A 200 2.50 0.98 -20.22
N GLU A 201 3.04 2.16 -20.50
CA GLU A 201 4.45 2.48 -20.29
C GLU A 201 4.81 2.40 -18.81
N ALA A 202 3.99 3.00 -17.94
CA ALA A 202 4.16 2.94 -16.49
C ALA A 202 4.12 1.49 -15.97
N LEU A 203 3.17 0.67 -16.44
CA LEU A 203 3.08 -0.74 -16.08
C LEU A 203 4.32 -1.53 -16.55
N ARG A 204 4.85 -1.22 -17.74
CA ARG A 204 6.08 -1.84 -18.24
C ARG A 204 7.30 -1.46 -17.38
N ILE A 205 7.40 -0.20 -16.94
CA ILE A 205 8.47 0.25 -16.04
C ILE A 205 8.36 -0.48 -14.71
N ALA A 206 7.17 -0.57 -14.11
CA ALA A 206 6.98 -1.30 -12.85
C ALA A 206 7.40 -2.77 -12.96
N ARG A 207 6.99 -3.47 -14.01
CA ARG A 207 7.42 -4.86 -14.25
C ARG A 207 8.93 -4.97 -14.42
N TRP A 208 9.55 -4.07 -15.18
CA TRP A 208 11.00 -4.10 -15.39
C TRP A 208 11.80 -3.82 -14.11
N GLN A 209 11.28 -2.95 -13.23
CA GLN A 209 11.88 -2.65 -11.94
C GLN A 209 11.48 -3.63 -10.82
N GLY A 210 10.66 -4.64 -11.13
CA GLY A 210 10.25 -5.67 -10.18
C GLY A 210 9.24 -5.20 -9.13
N ALA A 211 8.36 -4.24 -9.43
CA ALA A 211 7.28 -3.88 -8.51
C ALA A 211 6.05 -4.77 -8.70
N GLY A 212 5.80 -5.63 -7.71
CA GLY A 212 4.63 -6.51 -7.65
C GLY A 212 3.36 -5.80 -7.17
N THR A 213 3.46 -4.61 -6.57
CA THR A 213 2.30 -3.78 -6.20
C THR A 213 2.45 -2.38 -6.77
N ILE A 214 1.37 -1.84 -7.34
CA ILE A 214 1.39 -0.50 -7.93
C ILE A 214 0.14 0.30 -7.59
N TYR A 215 0.26 1.62 -7.65
CA TYR A 215 -0.88 2.53 -7.77
C TYR A 215 -0.50 3.70 -8.68
N PHE A 216 -1.21 3.82 -9.80
CA PHE A 216 -1.00 4.90 -10.77
C PHE A 216 -2.25 5.76 -10.86
N THR A 217 -2.05 7.08 -10.83
CA THR A 217 -3.14 8.05 -10.90
C THR A 217 -2.84 9.20 -11.86
N ASP A 218 -3.86 9.69 -12.57
CA ASP A 218 -3.79 10.92 -13.38
C ASP A 218 -3.84 12.19 -12.53
N HIS A 219 -4.25 12.09 -11.26
CA HIS A 219 -4.23 13.22 -10.32
C HIS A 219 -2.79 13.64 -10.04
N SER A 220 -2.56 14.95 -9.88
CA SER A 220 -1.24 15.51 -9.58
C SER A 220 -1.23 16.30 -8.28
N ASP A 221 -0.10 16.25 -7.58
CA ASP A 221 0.22 17.09 -6.42
C ASP A 221 0.23 18.61 -6.75
N ARG A 222 0.41 18.96 -8.03
CA ARG A 222 0.31 20.33 -8.51
C ARG A 222 -1.16 20.73 -8.62
N GLY A 223 -1.60 21.61 -7.71
CA GLY A 223 -2.92 22.23 -7.79
C GLY A 223 -3.15 22.93 -9.13
N SER A 224 -4.39 22.93 -9.62
CA SER A 224 -4.76 23.70 -10.81
C SER A 224 -4.77 25.20 -10.47
N GLY A 225 -3.74 25.94 -10.89
CA GLY A 225 -3.65 27.39 -10.70
C GLY A 225 -3.20 27.80 -9.29
N ARG A 226 -3.97 28.67 -8.62
CA ARG A 226 -3.66 29.23 -7.28
C ARG A 226 -4.14 28.36 -6.10
N ALA A 227 -4.73 27.20 -6.38
CA ALA A 227 -5.18 26.28 -5.34
C ALA A 227 -3.99 25.64 -4.61
N ALA A 228 -4.19 25.28 -3.33
CA ALA A 228 -3.23 24.49 -2.58
C ALA A 228 -2.93 23.17 -3.33
N PRO A 229 -1.73 22.58 -3.13
CA PRO A 229 -1.45 21.22 -3.58
C PRO A 229 -2.58 20.29 -3.17
N ALA A 230 -3.17 19.58 -4.12
CA ALA A 230 -4.17 18.56 -3.84
C ALA A 230 -3.43 17.25 -3.58
N ASP A 231 -3.85 16.49 -2.58
CA ASP A 231 -3.33 15.14 -2.36
C ASP A 231 -3.75 14.26 -3.56
N PRO A 232 -2.81 13.77 -4.39
CA PRO A 232 -3.13 13.03 -5.60
C PRO A 232 -3.75 11.64 -5.31
N TRP A 233 -3.68 11.18 -4.06
CA TRP A 233 -4.15 9.85 -3.68
C TRP A 233 -5.64 9.81 -3.32
N GLN A 234 -6.25 10.96 -2.98
CA GLN A 234 -7.61 11.02 -2.43
C GLN A 234 -8.75 10.54 -3.35
N ALA A 235 -8.54 10.55 -4.67
CA ALA A 235 -9.54 10.07 -5.63
C ALA A 235 -8.96 8.89 -6.44
N LEU A 236 -9.83 7.98 -6.87
CA LEU A 236 -9.39 6.93 -7.79
C LEU A 236 -9.05 7.56 -9.16
N PRO A 237 -8.12 6.96 -9.93
CA PRO A 237 -7.80 7.44 -11.26
C PRO A 237 -9.03 7.48 -12.17
N GLY A 238 -9.05 8.44 -13.10
CA GLY A 238 -10.06 8.51 -14.17
C GLY A 238 -10.06 7.29 -15.12
N TYR A 239 -9.08 6.39 -14.95
CA TYR A 239 -8.94 5.12 -15.65
C TYR A 239 -8.95 3.90 -14.72
N TRP A 240 -9.59 3.98 -13.55
CA TRP A 240 -9.67 2.89 -12.57
C TRP A 240 -10.03 1.53 -13.19
N ASP A 241 -11.10 1.48 -14.00
CA ASP A 241 -11.52 0.21 -14.61
C ASP A 241 -10.49 -0.33 -15.63
N ASP A 242 -9.74 0.56 -16.32
CA ASP A 242 -8.69 0.17 -17.28
C ASP A 242 -7.46 -0.41 -16.54
N ILE A 243 -7.01 0.25 -15.46
CA ILE A 243 -5.89 -0.27 -14.66
C ILE A 243 -6.27 -1.58 -13.96
N VAL A 244 -7.48 -1.70 -13.40
CA VAL A 244 -7.99 -2.96 -12.82
C VAL A 244 -8.01 -4.08 -13.86
N SER A 245 -8.50 -3.80 -15.07
CA SER A 245 -8.53 -4.79 -16.15
C SER A 245 -7.13 -5.26 -16.53
N ARG A 246 -6.16 -4.34 -16.69
CA ARG A 246 -4.79 -4.68 -17.11
C ARG A 246 -3.99 -5.43 -16.05
N VAL A 247 -4.23 -5.11 -14.78
CA VAL A 247 -3.57 -5.74 -13.64
C VAL A 247 -4.20 -7.11 -13.35
N GLY A 248 -5.54 -7.23 -13.47
CA GLY A 248 -6.27 -8.48 -13.22
C GLY A 248 -6.11 -9.55 -14.32
N THR A 249 -5.77 -9.14 -15.55
CA THR A 249 -5.34 -10.07 -16.60
C THR A 249 -3.87 -10.43 -16.40
N GLY A 250 -3.56 -11.26 -15.40
CA GLY A 250 -2.30 -11.98 -15.40
C GLY A 250 -2.24 -12.79 -16.69
N VAL A 251 -1.43 -12.34 -17.66
CA VAL A 251 -1.30 -12.96 -18.98
C VAL A 251 -0.86 -14.40 -18.75
N SER A 252 -1.81 -15.31 -18.98
CA SER A 252 -1.49 -16.71 -19.23
C SER A 252 -0.94 -16.76 -20.66
N GLU A 253 0.38 -16.64 -20.79
CA GLU A 253 1.10 -17.15 -21.96
C GLU A 253 1.72 -18.50 -21.62
#